data_AF-A0A660WFT3-F1
#
_entry.id   AF-A0A660WFT3-F1
#
_cell.length_a   1.000
_cell.length_b   1.000
_cell.length_c   1.000
_cell.angle_alpha   90.00
_cell.angle_beta   90.00
_cell.angle_gamma   90.00
#
_symmetry.space_group_name_H-M   'P 1'
#
loop_
_entity.id
_entity.type
_entity.pdbx_description
1 polymer ?
#
loop_
_entity_poly.entity_id
_entity_poly.type
_entity_poly.pdbx_seq_one_letter_code
_entity_poly.pdbx_strand_id
1 'polypeptide(L)'
;MDKAERNLIVGDIVQIDPEHDPVFGGCFMVVTKPKSFGAQGAVLGPGMNGLDGTGVAYYRCAFEHMEYVGHAVWELGNAEEEDD
;
A
#
# COMPACT_ATOMS: atom_id res chain seq x y z
N MET A 1 -10.33 -9.17 -16.68
CA MET A 1 -8.88 -9.35 -16.52
C MET A 1 -8.72 -10.05 -15.20
N ASP A 2 -8.13 -11.25 -15.20
CA ASP A 2 -7.91 -12.00 -13.96
C ASP A 2 -6.99 -11.21 -13.04
N LYS A 3 -7.25 -11.36 -11.73
CA LYS A 3 -6.56 -10.71 -10.59
C LYS A 3 -5.03 -10.93 -10.57
N ALA A 4 -4.51 -11.80 -11.44
CA ALA A 4 -3.19 -12.41 -11.35
C ALA A 4 -2.05 -11.76 -12.16
N GLU A 5 -2.29 -10.83 -13.09
CA GLU A 5 -1.25 -10.49 -14.10
C GLU A 5 -0.84 -9.02 -14.21
N ARG A 6 -1.23 -8.15 -13.30
CA ARG A 6 -0.68 -6.79 -13.32
C ARG A 6 0.68 -6.74 -12.65
N ASN A 7 1.73 -6.52 -13.43
CA ASN A 7 3.04 -6.12 -12.91
C ASN A 7 2.91 -4.75 -12.25
N LEU A 8 2.77 -4.74 -10.92
CA LEU A 8 2.71 -3.50 -10.14
C LEU A 8 4.01 -2.72 -10.26
N ILE A 9 3.89 -1.40 -10.33
CA ILE A 9 5.02 -0.47 -10.29
C ILE A 9 4.94 0.43 -9.07
N VAL A 10 6.04 1.10 -8.72
CA VAL A 10 6.04 2.15 -7.70
C VAL A 10 5.01 3.21 -8.08
N GLY A 11 4.23 3.68 -7.10
CA GLY A 11 3.15 4.66 -7.29
C GLY A 11 1.80 4.05 -7.66
N ASP A 12 1.71 2.77 -8.03
CA ASP A 12 0.40 2.13 -8.22
C ASP A 12 -0.41 2.14 -6.91
N ILE A 13 -1.73 2.32 -7.03
CA ILE A 13 -2.67 2.29 -5.91
C ILE A 13 -3.43 0.97 -5.99
N VAL A 14 -3.42 0.24 -4.88
CA VAL A 14 -4.25 -0.95 -4.69
C VAL A 14 -5.19 -0.74 -3.51
N GLN A 15 -6.34 -1.40 -3.52
CA GLN A 15 -7.23 -1.49 -2.37
C GLN A 15 -7.10 -2.86 -1.74
N ILE A 16 -6.93 -2.91 -0.42
CA ILE A 16 -6.83 -4.16 0.33
C ILE A 16 -8.24 -4.74 0.51
N ASP A 17 -8.38 -6.05 0.31
CA ASP A 17 -9.63 -6.77 0.56
C ASP A 17 -10.12 -6.49 2.00
N PRO A 18 -11.35 -5.96 2.18
CA PRO A 18 -11.87 -5.62 3.51
C PRO A 18 -11.99 -6.81 4.45
N GLU A 19 -12.06 -8.05 3.94
CA GLU A 19 -12.15 -9.25 4.77
C GLU A 19 -10.77 -9.84 5.12
N HIS A 20 -9.70 -9.37 4.48
CA HIS A 20 -8.36 -9.92 4.66
C HIS A 20 -7.69 -9.51 5.99
N ASP A 21 -7.83 -8.23 6.39
CA ASP A 21 -7.09 -7.66 7.50
C ASP A 21 -7.99 -6.75 8.37
N PRO A 22 -8.05 -6.95 9.71
CA PRO A 22 -8.93 -6.17 10.58
C PRO A 22 -8.47 -4.73 10.81
N VAL A 23 -7.23 -4.38 10.45
CA VAL A 23 -6.66 -3.04 10.64
C VAL A 23 -6.63 -2.27 9.33
N PHE A 24 -6.19 -2.91 8.25
CA PHE A 24 -5.98 -2.26 6.95
C PHE A 24 -6.97 -2.71 5.85
N GLY A 25 -7.91 -3.60 6.16
CA GLY A 25 -8.96 -4.01 5.23
C GLY A 25 -9.74 -2.81 4.69
N GLY A 26 -9.87 -2.73 3.36
CA GLY A 26 -10.54 -1.63 2.67
C GLY A 26 -9.69 -0.37 2.47
N CYS A 27 -8.52 -0.26 3.10
CA CYS A 27 -7.61 0.86 2.89
C CYS A 27 -7.00 0.85 1.48
N PHE A 28 -6.68 2.03 0.97
CA PHE A 28 -5.79 2.17 -0.17
C PHE A 28 -4.33 2.09 0.27
N MET A 29 -3.54 1.34 -0.49
CA MET A 29 -2.11 1.22 -0.32
C MET A 29 -1.42 1.75 -1.59
N VAL A 30 -0.51 2.71 -1.41
CA VAL A 30 0.38 3.17 -2.49
C VAL A 30 1.60 2.26 -2.54
N VAL A 31 1.82 1.58 -3.66
CA VAL A 31 2.94 0.66 -3.86
C VAL A 31 4.25 1.42 -3.79
N THR A 32 5.12 1.03 -2.86
CA THR A 32 6.50 1.55 -2.74
C THR A 32 7.53 0.53 -3.19
N LYS A 33 7.19 -0.77 -3.16
CA LYS A 33 8.07 -1.83 -3.66
C LYS A 33 7.25 -3.01 -4.20
N PRO A 34 7.23 -3.22 -5.54
CA PRO A 34 6.66 -4.43 -6.13
C PRO A 34 7.37 -5.70 -5.61
N LYS A 35 6.62 -6.79 -5.47
CA LYS A 35 7.12 -8.10 -5.00
C LYS A 35 6.63 -9.19 -5.95
N SER A 36 7.33 -10.32 -5.98
CA SER A 36 6.92 -11.48 -6.79
C SER A 36 5.59 -12.10 -6.36
N PHE A 37 5.13 -11.83 -5.13
CA PHE A 37 3.88 -12.34 -4.57
C PHE A 37 2.79 -11.27 -4.42
N GLY A 38 3.10 -9.99 -4.71
CA GLY A 38 2.20 -8.87 -4.44
C GLY A 38 2.95 -7.54 -4.38
N ALA A 39 2.77 -6.79 -3.29
CA ALA A 39 3.46 -5.52 -3.09
C ALA A 39 3.73 -5.22 -1.62
N GLN A 40 4.73 -4.37 -1.39
CA GLN A 40 4.82 -3.54 -0.19
C GLN A 40 4.41 -2.12 -0.56
N GLY A 41 3.69 -1.45 0.33
CA GLY A 41 3.26 -0.09 0.13
C GLY A 41 2.93 0.64 1.42
N ALA A 42 2.59 1.91 1.27
CA ALA A 42 2.21 2.78 2.36
C ALA A 42 0.68 2.90 2.44
N VAL A 43 0.14 2.66 3.63
CA VAL A 43 -1.26 2.94 3.98
C VAL A 43 -1.27 4.21 4.84
N LEU A 44 -2.11 5.17 4.46
CA LEU A 44 -2.30 6.41 5.20
C LEU A 44 -3.44 6.23 6.20
N GLY A 45 -3.13 6.40 7.48
CA GLY A 45 -4.11 6.40 8.56
C GLY A 45 -4.25 7.79 9.18
N PRO A 46 -5.45 8.18 9.65
CA PRO A 46 -5.57 9.32 10.54
C PRO A 46 -4.74 9.07 11.81
N GLY A 47 -4.01 10.09 12.27
CA GLY A 47 -3.04 10.01 13.37
C GLY A 47 -3.59 9.24 14.58
N MET A 48 -3.02 8.07 14.83
CA MET A 48 -3.19 7.40 16.10
C MET A 48 -2.52 8.27 17.17
N ASN A 49 -3.28 8.72 18.17
CA ASN A 49 -2.85 9.50 19.34
C ASN A 49 -2.89 11.04 19.27
N GLY A 50 -3.81 11.63 18.50
CA GLY A 50 -4.22 13.03 18.73
C GLY A 50 -3.13 14.08 18.45
N LEU A 51 -2.12 13.72 17.67
CA LEU A 51 -1.16 14.65 17.08
C LEU A 51 -1.61 15.00 15.67
N ASP A 52 -1.52 16.28 15.34
CA ASP A 52 -1.79 16.81 14.01
C ASP A 52 -0.82 16.15 13.00
N GLY A 53 -1.33 15.19 12.23
CA GLY A 53 -0.54 14.47 11.23
C GLY A 53 -1.15 13.13 10.83
N THR A 54 -1.16 12.85 9.53
CA THR A 54 -1.45 11.53 8.97
C THR A 54 -0.31 10.57 9.29
N GLY A 55 -0.60 9.43 9.93
CA GLY A 55 0.38 8.37 10.15
C GLY A 55 0.57 7.56 8.87
N VAL A 56 1.81 7.20 8.56
CA VAL A 56 2.14 6.27 7.47
C VAL A 56 2.47 4.92 8.08
N ALA A 57 1.78 3.87 7.65
CA ALA A 57 2.13 2.50 7.97
C ALA A 57 2.58 1.77 6.69
N TYR A 58 3.65 0.98 6.78
CA TYR A 58 4.07 0.13 5.67
C TYR A 58 3.45 -1.27 5.82
N TYR A 59 2.80 -1.73 4.75
CA TYR A 59 2.07 -2.98 4.71
C TYR A 59 2.52 -3.82 3.51
N ARG A 60 2.45 -5.15 3.65
CA ARG A 60 2.72 -6.10 2.57
C ARG A 60 1.45 -6.88 2.29
N CYS A 61 1.01 -6.89 1.04
CA CYS A 61 -0.22 -7.57 0.62
C CYS A 61 0.05 -8.47 -0.57
N ALA A 62 -0.49 -9.70 -0.53
CA ALA A 62 -0.42 -10.64 -1.65
C ALA A 62 -1.45 -10.30 -2.73
N PHE A 63 -1.20 -10.67 -3.99
CA PHE A 63 -2.10 -10.38 -5.11
C PHE A 63 -3.55 -10.82 -4.87
N GLU A 64 -3.76 -11.96 -4.21
CA GLU A 64 -5.10 -12.49 -3.92
C GLU A 64 -5.92 -11.64 -2.95
N HIS A 65 -5.27 -10.76 -2.18
CA HIS A 65 -5.88 -9.94 -1.13
C HIS A 65 -5.93 -8.44 -1.47
N MET A 66 -5.72 -8.07 -2.73
CA MET A 66 -5.81 -6.68 -3.16
C MET A 66 -6.37 -6.54 -4.56
N GLU A 67 -6.89 -5.36 -4.88
CA GLU A 67 -7.40 -5.00 -6.20
C GLU A 67 -6.70 -3.73 -6.70
N TYR A 68 -6.35 -3.69 -7.99
CA TYR A 68 -5.76 -2.48 -8.59
C TYR A 68 -6.80 -1.37 -8.73
N VAL A 69 -6.43 -0.15 -8.34
CA VAL A 69 -7.31 1.04 -8.37
C VAL A 69 -6.83 2.06 -9.38
N GLY A 70 -5.54 2.36 -9.42
CA GLY A 70 -5.02 3.47 -10.22
C GLY A 70 -3.53 3.72 -10.00
N HIS A 71 -3.06 4.91 -10.34
CA HIS A 71 -1.68 5.33 -10.16
C HIS A 71 -1.65 6.70 -9.49
N ALA A 72 -0.85 6.85 -8.43
CA ALA A 72 -0.70 8.09 -7.71
C ALA A 72 0.19 9.05 -8.50
N VAL A 73 -0.24 10.30 -8.66
CA VAL A 73 0.59 11.36 -9.28
C VAL A 73 1.67 11.85 -8.33
N TRP A 74 1.46 11.67 -7.03
CA TRP A 74 2.38 12.07 -5.97
C TRP A 74 2.84 10.83 -5.22
N GLU A 75 4.14 10.57 -5.26
CA GLU A 75 4.74 9.50 -4.46
C GLU A 75 4.98 10.01 -3.03
N LEU A 76 4.73 9.15 -2.05
CA LEU A 76 5.21 9.39 -0.69
C LEU A 76 6.73 9.29 -0.75
N GLY A 77 7.43 10.40 -0.51
CA GLY A 77 8.88 10.44 -0.56
C GLY A 77 9.46 9.28 0.24
N ASN A 78 10.37 8.52 -0.36
CA ASN A 78 11.04 7.41 0.29
C ASN A 78 11.55 7.92 1.64
N ALA A 79 11.03 7.38 2.74
CA ALA A 79 11.81 7.32 3.95
C ALA A 79 12.93 6.35 3.59
N GLU A 80 14.03 6.87 3.03
CA GLU A 80 15.23 6.11 2.76
C GLU A 80 15.56 5.35 4.05
N GLU A 81 15.55 4.02 3.96
CA GLU A 81 16.25 3.20 4.94
C GLU A 81 17.71 3.69 4.88
N GLU A 82 18.21 4.31 5.95
CA GLU A 82 19.64 4.47 6.15
C GLU A 82 20.23 3.06 6.14
N ASP A 83 20.83 2.66 5.02
CA ASP A 83 21.69 1.48 4.94
C ASP A 83 22.94 1.78 5.79
N ASP A 84 22.99 1.25 7.01
CA ASP A 84 24.19 1.17 7.89
C ASP A 84 25.26 0.21 7.33
#